data_AF-A0A2L2XB36-F1
#
_entry.id   AF-A0A2L2XB36-F1
#
_cell.length_a   1.000
_cell.length_b   1.000
_cell.length_c   1.000
_cell.angle_alpha   90.00
_cell.angle_beta   90.00
_cell.angle_gamma   90.00
#
_symmetry.space_group_name_H-M   'P 1'
#
loop_
_entity.id
_entity.type
_entity.pdbx_description
1 polymer ?
#
loop_
_entity_poly.entity_id
_entity_poly.type
_entity_poly.pdbx_seq_one_letter_code
_entity_poly.pdbx_strand_id
1 'polypeptide(L)'
;METVAFITCVNDKSLYDKCCGYIHVLDKTGFAFEMVSVANNYSLPAAYNEGMRKSKAKYKIYLHQDTFILDANFLHHIDNIFKINPGIGMIGVMGGRHLSIEKNPMLVWDCRESWGAIFHFVHQRADQGLNPMGVYDWVHFIDGCIMVTQYDIPWREDILQGFHFYDLSQSLEFWKRGYAVVVPRQETPWVAHMATSGVTYPDYGRLRQRFIQEYNQFLIPPEPKARTSLLTYKGKLYRFKI
;
A
#
# COMPACT_ATOMS: atom_id res chain seq x y z
N MET A 1 18.99 9.56 -18.22
CA MET A 1 17.58 9.97 -18.06
C MET A 1 16.82 8.74 -17.66
N GLU A 2 16.21 8.74 -16.48
CA GLU A 2 15.42 7.59 -16.01
C GLU A 2 14.04 7.59 -16.65
N THR A 3 13.42 6.42 -16.79
CA THR A 3 12.09 6.28 -17.38
C THR A 3 11.07 5.87 -16.32
N VAL A 4 9.91 6.55 -16.32
CA VAL A 4 8.85 6.38 -15.32
C VAL A 4 7.52 6.13 -16.01
N ALA A 5 6.77 5.13 -15.56
CA ALA A 5 5.38 4.94 -15.98
C ALA A 5 4.43 5.12 -14.79
N PHE A 6 3.46 6.02 -14.95
CA PHE A 6 2.33 6.15 -14.04
C PHE A 6 1.21 5.24 -14.53
N ILE A 7 0.93 4.17 -13.81
CA ILE A 7 -0.05 3.14 -14.16
C ILE A 7 -1.28 3.32 -13.27
N THR A 8 -2.43 3.54 -13.88
CA THR A 8 -3.69 3.78 -13.15
C THR A 8 -4.80 2.92 -13.70
N CYS A 9 -5.50 2.22 -12.80
CA CYS A 9 -6.78 1.59 -13.06
C CYS A 9 -7.87 2.67 -13.05
N VAL A 10 -8.58 2.85 -14.15
CA VAL A 10 -9.52 3.95 -14.34
C VAL A 10 -10.94 3.42 -14.50
N ASN A 11 -11.83 3.89 -13.63
CA ASN A 11 -13.28 3.73 -13.77
C ASN A 11 -14.05 5.06 -13.63
N ASP A 12 -13.39 6.14 -13.18
CA ASP A 12 -13.91 7.51 -13.15
C ASP A 12 -12.93 8.43 -13.89
N LYS A 13 -13.33 8.87 -15.08
CA LYS A 13 -12.50 9.72 -15.94
C LYS A 13 -12.25 11.09 -15.34
N SER A 14 -13.22 11.68 -14.64
CA SER A 14 -13.10 13.02 -14.04
C SER A 14 -12.08 12.99 -12.90
N LEU A 15 -12.11 11.94 -12.09
CA LEU A 15 -11.17 11.74 -11.00
C LEU A 15 -9.76 11.47 -11.53
N TYR A 16 -9.64 10.63 -12.56
CA TYR A 16 -8.38 10.38 -13.24
C TYR A 16 -7.78 11.64 -13.89
N ASP A 17 -8.60 12.51 -14.50
CA ASP A 17 -8.12 13.76 -15.10
C ASP A 17 -7.55 14.71 -14.04
N LYS A 18 -8.16 14.77 -12.85
CA LYS A 18 -7.60 15.49 -11.69
C LYS A 18 -6.26 14.89 -11.27
N CYS A 19 -6.18 13.57 -11.13
CA CYS A 19 -4.94 12.86 -10.81
C CYS A 19 -3.82 13.17 -11.82
N CYS A 20 -4.13 13.16 -13.12
CA CYS A 20 -3.20 13.55 -14.18
C CYS A 20 -2.68 14.98 -13.99
N GLY A 21 -3.54 15.93 -13.60
CA GLY A 21 -3.14 17.31 -13.32
C GLY A 21 -2.04 17.42 -12.26
N TYR A 22 -2.16 16.68 -11.15
CA TYR A 22 -1.11 16.64 -10.11
C TYR A 22 0.18 15.99 -10.61
N ILE A 23 0.09 14.97 -11.46
CA ILE A 23 1.27 14.38 -12.08
C ILE A 23 1.97 15.39 -12.99
N HIS A 24 1.25 16.21 -13.76
CA HIS A 24 1.87 17.13 -14.74
C HIS A 24 2.74 18.21 -14.09
N VAL A 25 2.46 18.60 -12.84
CA VAL A 25 3.17 19.67 -12.14
C VAL A 25 4.37 19.20 -11.32
N LEU A 26 4.65 17.90 -11.27
CA LEU A 26 5.87 17.38 -10.64
C LEU A 26 7.12 17.92 -11.36
N ASP A 27 8.23 18.07 -10.63
CA ASP A 27 9.55 18.23 -11.24
C ASP A 27 9.94 16.91 -11.94
N LYS A 28 10.32 17.03 -13.21
CA LYS A 28 10.62 15.92 -14.12
C LYS A 28 12.03 16.04 -14.67
N THR A 29 12.85 16.94 -14.11
CA THR A 29 14.20 17.17 -14.57
C THR A 29 15.00 15.86 -14.49
N GLY A 30 15.46 15.36 -15.64
CA GLY A 30 16.19 14.08 -15.71
C GLY A 30 15.32 12.82 -15.85
N PHE A 31 14.00 12.96 -15.99
CA PHE A 31 13.05 11.86 -16.19
C PHE A 31 12.29 11.98 -17.51
N ALA A 32 12.17 10.87 -18.23
CA ALA A 32 11.11 10.69 -19.21
C ALA A 32 9.96 9.94 -18.55
N PHE A 33 8.71 10.33 -18.83
CA PHE A 33 7.56 9.66 -18.25
C PHE A 33 6.46 9.35 -19.26
N GLU A 34 5.67 8.35 -18.94
CA GLU A 34 4.46 7.97 -19.66
C GLU A 34 3.29 7.76 -18.69
N MET A 35 2.08 7.99 -19.21
CA MET A 35 0.82 7.80 -18.49
C MET A 35 0.10 6.59 -19.08
N VAL A 36 -0.04 5.53 -18.29
CA VAL A 36 -0.67 4.27 -18.70
C VAL A 36 -2.00 4.11 -17.95
N SER A 37 -3.09 4.52 -18.61
CA SER A 37 -4.43 4.23 -18.10
C SER A 37 -4.91 2.86 -18.55
N VAL A 38 -5.54 2.13 -17.65
CA VAL A 38 -6.20 0.85 -17.92
C VAL A 38 -7.65 0.95 -17.48
N ALA A 39 -8.57 0.90 -18.42
CA ALA A 39 -10.00 0.88 -18.12
C ALA A 39 -10.37 -0.48 -17.52
N ASN A 40 -10.78 -0.50 -16.26
CA ASN A 40 -11.09 -1.73 -15.55
C ASN A 40 -12.01 -1.44 -14.36
N ASN A 41 -13.06 -2.26 -14.22
CA ASN A 41 -14.06 -2.19 -13.15
C ASN A 41 -14.20 -3.50 -12.36
N TYR A 42 -13.28 -4.46 -12.54
CA TYR A 42 -13.39 -5.81 -11.97
C TYR A 42 -12.20 -6.22 -11.09
N SER A 43 -10.95 -5.82 -11.39
CA SER A 43 -9.78 -6.30 -10.63
C SER A 43 -8.55 -5.40 -10.76
N LEU A 44 -8.04 -4.89 -9.63
CA LEU A 44 -6.81 -4.10 -9.57
C LEU A 44 -5.56 -4.90 -10.00
N PRO A 45 -5.31 -6.12 -9.50
CA PRO A 45 -4.23 -6.97 -9.99
C PRO A 45 -4.21 -7.12 -11.52
N ALA A 46 -5.38 -7.30 -12.12
CA ALA A 46 -5.48 -7.47 -13.57
C ALA A 46 -5.18 -6.18 -14.34
N ALA A 47 -5.72 -5.05 -13.88
CA ALA A 47 -5.39 -3.74 -14.46
C ALA A 47 -3.90 -3.43 -14.35
N TYR A 48 -3.29 -3.69 -13.19
CA TYR A 48 -1.88 -3.40 -12.97
C TYR A 48 -0.97 -4.34 -13.75
N ASN A 49 -1.31 -5.62 -13.91
CA ASN A 49 -0.61 -6.52 -14.82
C ASN A 49 -0.69 -6.06 -16.28
N GLU A 50 -1.87 -5.62 -16.74
CA GLU A 50 -2.03 -5.06 -18.09
C GLU A 50 -1.17 -3.80 -18.28
N GLY A 51 -1.24 -2.87 -17.33
CA GLY A 51 -0.46 -1.64 -17.36
C GLY A 51 1.05 -1.88 -17.30
N MET A 52 1.50 -2.82 -16.45
CA MET A 52 2.89 -3.23 -16.34
C MET A 52 3.43 -3.76 -17.68
N ARG A 53 2.65 -4.59 -18.38
CA ARG A 53 3.03 -5.13 -19.70
C ARG A 53 3.09 -4.08 -20.81
N LYS A 54 2.37 -2.96 -20.68
CA LYS A 54 2.35 -1.87 -21.67
C LYS A 54 3.57 -0.95 -21.61
N SER A 55 4.35 -0.99 -20.52
CA SER A 55 5.48 -0.09 -20.31
C SER A 55 6.80 -0.83 -20.12
N LYS A 56 7.88 -0.25 -20.67
CA LYS A 56 9.27 -0.68 -20.42
C LYS A 56 10.01 0.27 -19.46
N ALA A 57 9.29 1.15 -18.78
CA ALA A 57 9.88 2.11 -17.85
C ALA A 57 10.62 1.40 -16.72
N LYS A 58 11.75 1.99 -16.30
CA LYS A 58 12.58 1.52 -15.19
C LYS A 58 11.81 1.60 -13.88
N TYR A 59 11.14 2.71 -13.63
CA TYR A 59 10.25 2.87 -12.48
C TYR A 59 8.79 2.78 -12.92
N LYS A 60 8.00 2.00 -12.19
CA LYS A 60 6.56 1.89 -12.39
C LYS A 60 5.85 2.33 -11.12
N ILE A 61 5.05 3.38 -11.23
CA ILE A 61 4.25 3.98 -10.16
C ILE A 61 2.81 3.55 -10.40
N TYR A 62 2.33 2.60 -9.59
CA TYR A 62 0.94 2.18 -9.58
C TYR A 62 0.18 3.10 -8.66
N LEU A 63 -0.82 3.79 -9.19
CA LEU A 63 -1.48 4.91 -8.53
C LEU A 63 -2.99 4.76 -8.65
N HIS A 64 -3.72 5.01 -7.57
CA HIS A 64 -5.18 5.11 -7.65
C HIS A 64 -5.58 6.39 -8.36
N GLN A 65 -6.66 6.34 -9.13
CA GLN A 65 -7.18 7.51 -9.84
C GLN A 65 -7.61 8.66 -8.89
N ASP A 66 -7.80 8.38 -7.61
CA ASP A 66 -8.22 9.32 -6.56
C ASP A 66 -7.10 9.65 -5.56
N THR A 67 -5.85 9.35 -5.94
CA THR A 67 -4.64 9.73 -5.21
C THR A 67 -3.87 10.79 -5.99
N PHE A 68 -3.46 11.84 -5.27
CA PHE A 68 -2.82 13.04 -5.81
C PHE A 68 -1.44 13.21 -5.19
N ILE A 69 -0.40 13.28 -6.02
CA ILE A 69 0.98 13.48 -5.56
C ILE A 69 1.17 14.98 -5.29
N LEU A 70 1.42 15.33 -4.04
CA LEU A 70 1.56 16.71 -3.55
C LEU A 70 3.00 17.20 -3.59
N ASP A 71 3.96 16.31 -3.37
CA ASP A 71 5.37 16.66 -3.38
C ASP A 71 5.89 16.79 -4.82
N ALA A 72 6.22 18.01 -5.23
CA ALA A 72 6.76 18.27 -6.57
C ALA A 72 8.06 17.50 -6.84
N ASN A 73 8.86 17.20 -5.82
CA ASN A 73 10.13 16.49 -5.95
C ASN A 73 10.00 14.96 -5.83
N PHE A 74 8.77 14.43 -5.81
CA PHE A 74 8.49 13.01 -5.62
C PHE A 74 9.37 12.08 -6.47
N LEU A 75 9.55 12.38 -7.76
CA LEU A 75 10.37 11.57 -8.68
C LEU A 75 11.85 11.53 -8.28
N HIS A 76 12.39 12.65 -7.81
CA HIS A 76 13.77 12.74 -7.32
C HIS A 76 13.95 11.94 -6.03
N HIS A 77 12.96 12.00 -5.13
CA HIS A 77 13.01 11.24 -3.88
C HIS A 77 13.02 9.73 -4.13
N ILE A 78 12.12 9.21 -4.97
CA ILE A 78 12.07 7.77 -5.27
C ILE A 78 13.33 7.28 -5.99
N ASP A 79 13.87 8.07 -6.92
CA ASP A 79 15.08 7.71 -7.67
C ASP A 79 16.30 7.65 -6.75
N ASN A 80 16.44 8.63 -5.85
CA ASN A 80 17.50 8.63 -4.85
C ASN A 80 17.43 7.38 -3.96
N ILE A 81 16.24 6.98 -3.50
CA ILE A 81 16.08 5.80 -2.65
C ILE A 81 16.49 4.52 -3.40
N PHE A 82 16.04 4.33 -4.63
CA PHE A 82 16.41 3.16 -5.43
C PHE A 82 17.90 3.12 -5.76
N LYS A 83 18.55 4.28 -5.94
CA LYS A 83 20.00 4.39 -6.18
C LYS A 83 20.83 4.12 -4.92
N ILE A 84 20.35 4.52 -3.74
CA ILE A 84 21.01 4.23 -2.46
C ILE A 84 21.12 2.72 -2.24
N ASN A 85 20.09 1.96 -2.58
CA ASN A 85 20.09 0.52 -2.43
C ASN A 85 19.28 -0.18 -3.54
N PRO A 86 19.95 -0.78 -4.54
CA PRO A 86 19.31 -1.54 -5.60
C PRO A 86 18.50 -2.76 -5.13
N GLY A 87 18.69 -3.22 -3.88
CA GLY A 87 17.90 -4.29 -3.26
C GLY A 87 16.50 -3.84 -2.83
N ILE A 88 16.21 -2.53 -2.81
CA ILE A 88 14.86 -2.02 -2.58
C ILE A 88 14.06 -2.21 -3.86
N GLY A 89 13.07 -3.10 -3.84
CA GLY A 89 12.22 -3.32 -5.01
C GLY A 89 10.97 -2.44 -5.03
N MET A 90 10.49 -2.01 -3.86
CA MET A 90 9.23 -1.29 -3.73
C MET A 90 9.27 -0.18 -2.67
N ILE A 91 8.62 0.94 -2.97
CA ILE A 91 8.44 2.09 -2.08
C ILE A 91 6.94 2.39 -1.96
N GLY A 92 6.45 2.57 -0.74
CA GLY A 92 5.11 3.08 -0.44
C GLY A 92 5.17 4.29 0.50
N VAL A 93 4.13 5.12 0.50
CA VAL A 93 4.06 6.34 1.35
C VAL A 93 3.46 6.10 2.73
N MET A 94 2.81 4.95 2.92
CA MET A 94 2.32 4.45 4.20
C MET A 94 2.56 2.95 4.22
N GLY A 95 3.04 2.43 5.35
CA GLY A 95 3.39 1.02 5.46
C GLY A 95 3.46 0.54 6.89
N GLY A 96 3.62 -0.76 7.08
CA GLY A 96 3.68 -1.35 8.40
C GLY A 96 4.30 -2.72 8.47
N ARG A 97 4.62 -3.12 9.70
CA ARG A 97 5.09 -4.45 10.06
C ARG A 97 4.04 -5.12 10.94
N HIS A 98 4.04 -6.45 10.97
CA HIS A 98 3.26 -7.19 11.96
C HIS A 98 1.72 -7.03 11.80
N LEU A 99 1.20 -7.38 10.62
CA LEU A 99 -0.24 -7.37 10.34
C LEU A 99 -0.94 -8.59 10.97
N SER A 100 -1.95 -8.34 11.81
CA SER A 100 -2.71 -9.40 12.51
C SER A 100 -3.91 -9.89 11.69
N ILE A 101 -4.11 -11.22 11.70
CA ILE A 101 -5.28 -11.84 11.05
C ILE A 101 -6.59 -11.68 11.83
N GLU A 102 -6.59 -11.09 13.03
CA GLU A 102 -7.83 -10.86 13.80
C GLU A 102 -8.56 -9.59 13.39
N LYS A 103 -7.86 -8.67 12.74
CA LYS A 103 -8.40 -7.36 12.36
C LYS A 103 -9.39 -7.52 11.20
N ASN A 104 -10.50 -6.81 11.30
CA ASN A 104 -11.52 -6.75 10.25
C ASN A 104 -12.11 -5.33 10.18
N PRO A 105 -11.86 -4.56 9.11
CA PRO A 105 -10.96 -4.90 8.00
C PRO A 105 -9.50 -5.09 8.46
N MET A 106 -8.71 -5.85 7.69
CA MET A 106 -7.24 -5.85 7.75
C MET A 106 -6.73 -4.74 6.85
N LEU A 107 -6.14 -3.71 7.45
CA LEU A 107 -5.52 -2.62 6.73
C LEU A 107 -4.11 -2.37 7.26
N VAL A 108 -3.28 -1.65 6.50
CA VAL A 108 -1.90 -1.37 6.94
C VAL A 108 -1.84 -0.56 8.24
N TRP A 109 -2.84 0.29 8.50
CA TRP A 109 -3.03 1.04 9.74
C TRP A 109 -3.26 0.14 10.98
N ASP A 110 -3.63 -1.13 10.79
CA ASP A 110 -3.78 -2.09 11.88
C ASP A 110 -2.46 -2.76 12.28
N CYS A 111 -1.36 -2.48 11.57
CA CYS A 111 -0.03 -2.94 11.94
C CYS A 111 0.38 -2.36 13.31
N ARG A 112 1.04 -3.18 14.14
CA ARG A 112 1.55 -2.73 15.44
C ARG A 112 2.57 -1.61 15.31
N GLU A 113 3.35 -1.65 14.23
CA GLU A 113 4.27 -0.60 13.85
C GLU A 113 3.92 -0.18 12.42
N SER A 114 3.58 1.09 12.26
CA SER A 114 3.29 1.71 10.96
C SER A 114 4.13 2.95 10.77
N TRP A 115 4.47 3.25 9.51
CA TRP A 115 5.30 4.39 9.11
C TRP A 115 4.65 5.16 7.97
N GLY A 116 5.00 6.43 7.86
CA GLY A 116 4.63 7.29 6.75
C GLY A 116 3.36 8.09 7.01
N ALA A 117 2.86 8.74 5.97
CA ALA A 117 1.77 9.70 6.07
C ALA A 117 0.95 9.77 4.78
N ILE A 118 -0.37 9.89 4.93
CA ILE A 118 -1.30 10.18 3.83
C ILE A 118 -2.21 11.31 4.26
N PHE A 119 -2.37 12.33 3.40
CA PHE A 119 -3.37 13.36 3.61
C PHE A 119 -4.75 12.91 3.10
N HIS A 120 -5.73 12.78 3.98
CA HIS A 120 -7.10 12.46 3.60
C HIS A 120 -7.82 13.72 3.12
N PHE A 121 -8.02 13.82 1.80
CA PHE A 121 -8.54 15.04 1.17
C PHE A 121 -9.95 15.40 1.66
N VAL A 122 -10.82 14.39 1.82
CA VAL A 122 -12.22 14.58 2.24
C VAL A 122 -12.31 15.03 3.70
N HIS A 123 -11.48 14.46 4.57
CA HIS A 123 -11.50 14.75 6.01
C HIS A 123 -10.57 15.89 6.41
N GLN A 124 -9.79 16.43 5.47
CA GLN A 124 -8.79 17.49 5.67
C GLN A 124 -7.86 17.21 6.85
N ARG A 125 -7.39 15.96 6.96
CA ARG A 125 -6.47 15.53 8.02
C ARG A 125 -5.40 14.62 7.46
N ALA A 126 -4.23 14.59 8.10
CA ALA A 126 -3.21 13.60 7.79
C ALA A 126 -3.34 12.42 8.76
N ASP A 127 -3.43 11.21 8.21
CA ASP A 127 -3.21 9.99 9.00
C ASP A 127 -1.71 9.69 8.93
N GLN A 128 -1.07 9.57 10.10
CA GLN A 128 0.39 9.48 10.23
C GLN A 128 0.77 8.33 11.15
N GLY A 129 1.72 7.51 10.70
CA GLY A 129 2.46 6.56 11.53
C GLY A 129 3.75 7.19 12.05
N LEU A 130 4.70 6.33 12.41
CA LEU A 130 6.08 6.74 12.69
C LEU A 130 6.72 7.37 11.45
N ASN A 131 7.68 8.25 11.66
CA ASN A 131 8.52 8.77 10.57
C ASN A 131 9.90 8.10 10.66
N PRO A 132 10.44 7.54 9.56
CA PRO A 132 11.77 6.97 9.57
C PRO A 132 12.82 7.93 10.13
N MET A 133 13.71 7.41 10.98
CA MET A 133 14.83 8.20 11.51
C MET A 133 15.87 8.50 10.42
N GLY A 134 16.08 7.55 9.50
CA GLY A 134 16.95 7.69 8.34
C GLY A 134 16.19 8.13 7.09
N VAL A 135 16.73 7.79 5.90
CA VAL A 135 16.09 8.09 4.61
C VAL A 135 14.78 7.31 4.41
N TYR A 136 14.75 6.08 4.92
CA TYR A 136 13.60 5.18 4.85
C TYR A 136 13.66 4.15 5.99
N ASP A 137 12.54 3.47 6.24
CA ASP A 137 12.46 2.25 7.05
C ASP A 137 11.87 1.10 6.23
N TRP A 138 12.31 -0.12 6.52
CA TRP A 138 11.78 -1.33 5.88
C TRP A 138 10.39 -1.65 6.43
N VAL A 139 9.49 -2.19 5.60
CA VAL A 139 8.15 -2.61 6.03
C VAL A 139 7.78 -3.94 5.38
N HIS A 140 6.80 -4.66 5.93
CA HIS A 140 6.29 -5.88 5.30
C HIS A 140 5.17 -5.58 4.31
N PHE A 141 4.43 -4.50 4.55
CA PHE A 141 3.23 -4.12 3.82
C PHE A 141 3.23 -2.61 3.57
N ILE A 142 2.72 -2.20 2.40
CA ILE A 142 2.40 -0.80 2.10
C ILE A 142 0.94 -0.65 1.73
N ASP A 143 0.43 0.57 1.88
CA ASP A 143 -0.90 0.94 1.37
C ASP A 143 -0.90 1.01 -0.16
N GLY A 144 -2.00 0.56 -0.76
CA GLY A 144 -2.16 0.50 -2.20
C GLY A 144 -2.44 1.81 -2.92
N CYS A 145 -2.72 2.93 -2.24
CA CYS A 145 -3.05 4.21 -2.91
C CYS A 145 -1.95 4.68 -3.88
N ILE A 146 -0.69 4.41 -3.53
CA ILE A 146 0.47 4.57 -4.40
C ILE A 146 1.53 3.53 -4.07
N MET A 147 2.00 2.81 -5.08
CA MET A 147 3.05 1.80 -4.97
C MET A 147 4.09 2.01 -6.07
N VAL A 148 5.33 2.26 -5.71
CA VAL A 148 6.42 2.50 -6.66
C VAL A 148 7.34 1.30 -6.70
N THR A 149 7.67 0.82 -7.90
CA THR A 149 8.54 -0.35 -8.09
C THR A 149 9.62 -0.09 -9.12
N GLN A 150 10.76 -0.78 -9.00
CA GLN A 150 11.84 -0.73 -10.00
C GLN A 150 12.12 -2.07 -10.72
N TYR A 151 11.31 -3.09 -10.40
CA TYR A 151 11.35 -4.43 -10.97
C TYR A 151 9.93 -4.92 -11.27
N ASP A 152 9.78 -5.68 -12.35
CA ASP A 152 8.49 -6.25 -12.74
C ASP A 152 8.27 -7.58 -12.01
N ILE A 153 7.26 -7.60 -11.15
CA ILE A 153 6.75 -8.80 -10.50
C ILE A 153 5.26 -8.89 -10.81
N PRO A 154 4.77 -9.99 -11.40
CA PRO A 154 3.35 -10.15 -11.70
C PRO A 154 2.48 -9.98 -10.47
N TRP A 155 1.43 -9.17 -10.62
CA TRP A 155 0.36 -9.06 -9.64
C TRP A 155 -0.41 -10.38 -9.61
N ARG A 156 -0.77 -10.83 -8.41
CA ARG A 156 -1.40 -12.14 -8.18
C ARG A 156 -2.89 -12.17 -8.53
N GLU A 157 -3.20 -11.86 -9.80
CA GLU A 157 -4.55 -11.90 -10.37
C GLU A 157 -5.16 -13.31 -10.39
N ASP A 158 -4.32 -14.35 -10.29
CA ASP A 158 -4.71 -15.75 -10.17
C ASP A 158 -5.45 -16.05 -8.84
N ILE A 159 -5.08 -15.37 -7.75
CA ILE A 159 -5.71 -15.54 -6.44
C ILE A 159 -6.64 -14.39 -6.06
N LEU A 160 -6.27 -13.15 -6.40
CA LEU A 160 -6.98 -11.93 -6.01
C LEU A 160 -7.66 -11.29 -7.23
N GLN A 161 -8.99 -11.43 -7.28
CA GLN A 161 -9.84 -10.85 -8.32
C GLN A 161 -10.82 -9.89 -7.67
N GLY A 162 -10.48 -8.60 -7.68
CA GLY A 162 -11.22 -7.52 -7.04
C GLY A 162 -10.31 -6.34 -6.67
N PHE A 163 -10.71 -5.55 -5.67
CA PHE A 163 -10.08 -4.26 -5.34
C PHE A 163 -9.37 -4.23 -3.99
N HIS A 164 -9.14 -5.38 -3.36
CA HIS A 164 -8.55 -5.49 -2.03
C HIS A 164 -7.38 -6.47 -1.97
N PHE A 165 -6.51 -6.28 -0.98
CA PHE A 165 -5.38 -7.16 -0.63
C PHE A 165 -4.27 -7.29 -1.69
N TYR A 166 -4.40 -6.65 -2.85
CA TYR A 166 -3.39 -6.68 -3.92
C TYR A 166 -2.10 -5.97 -3.49
N ASP A 167 -2.21 -4.93 -2.68
CA ASP A 167 -1.13 -4.17 -2.09
C ASP A 167 -0.32 -4.98 -1.07
N LEU A 168 -1.02 -5.63 -0.14
CA LEU A 168 -0.42 -6.54 0.84
C LEU A 168 0.21 -7.74 0.15
N SER A 169 -0.47 -8.34 -0.83
CA SER A 169 0.03 -9.46 -1.61
C SER A 169 1.28 -9.07 -2.39
N GLN A 170 1.26 -7.95 -3.09
CA GLN A 170 2.39 -7.52 -3.90
C GLN A 170 3.60 -7.16 -3.03
N SER A 171 3.39 -6.57 -1.86
CA SER A 171 4.47 -6.33 -0.88
C SER A 171 5.17 -7.64 -0.53
N LEU A 172 4.41 -8.69 -0.22
CA LEU A 172 4.97 -10.02 0.09
C LEU A 172 5.61 -10.71 -1.12
N GLU A 173 5.11 -10.51 -2.33
CA GLU A 173 5.73 -11.08 -3.54
C GLU A 173 7.10 -10.47 -3.85
N PHE A 174 7.34 -9.22 -3.46
CA PHE A 174 8.67 -8.61 -3.47
C PHE A 174 9.58 -9.21 -2.40
N TRP A 175 9.10 -9.33 -1.17
CA TRP A 175 9.83 -10.01 -0.08
C TRP A 175 10.24 -11.44 -0.45
N LYS A 176 9.32 -12.23 -1.01
CA LYS A 176 9.57 -13.62 -1.46
C LYS A 176 10.67 -13.71 -2.52
N ARG A 177 10.96 -12.63 -3.24
CA ARG A 177 12.03 -12.55 -4.26
C ARG A 177 13.31 -11.91 -3.73
N GLY A 178 13.40 -11.66 -2.42
CA GLY A 178 14.57 -11.08 -1.78
C GLY A 178 14.69 -9.57 -1.93
N TYR A 179 13.62 -8.90 -2.39
CA TYR A 179 13.58 -7.45 -2.47
C TYR A 179 12.97 -6.84 -1.22
N ALA A 180 13.53 -5.71 -0.84
CA ALA A 180 13.00 -4.91 0.23
C ALA A 180 11.81 -4.05 -0.20
N VAL A 181 10.86 -3.89 0.72
CA VAL A 181 9.77 -2.92 0.66
C VAL A 181 10.02 -1.87 1.73
N VAL A 182 9.93 -0.59 1.37
CA VAL A 182 10.28 0.52 2.29
C VAL A 182 9.24 1.63 2.30
N VAL A 183 9.21 2.37 3.40
CA VAL A 183 8.52 3.66 3.51
C VAL A 183 9.57 4.75 3.72
N PRO A 184 9.56 5.82 2.90
CA PRO A 184 10.52 6.91 3.02
C PRO A 184 10.16 7.85 4.16
N ARG A 185 11.17 8.57 4.63
CA ARG A 185 10.99 9.71 5.51
C ARG A 185 10.21 10.81 4.80
N GLN A 186 9.19 11.32 5.47
CA GLN A 186 8.27 12.32 4.95
C GLN A 186 8.15 13.46 5.97
N GLU A 187 8.59 14.66 5.61
CA GLU A 187 8.40 15.86 6.46
C GLU A 187 6.95 16.36 6.39
N THR A 188 6.32 16.19 5.22
CA THR A 188 4.89 16.37 4.98
C THR A 188 4.37 15.18 4.16
N PRO A 189 3.06 14.87 4.22
CA PRO A 189 2.50 13.80 3.40
C PRO A 189 2.80 14.03 1.91
N TRP A 190 3.43 13.05 1.26
CA TRP A 190 3.75 13.16 -0.17
C TRP A 190 2.52 13.07 -1.07
N VAL A 191 1.43 12.48 -0.56
CA VAL A 191 0.19 12.31 -1.31
C VAL A 191 -1.03 12.73 -0.50
N ALA A 192 -2.04 13.20 -1.23
CA ALA A 192 -3.41 13.22 -0.78
C ALA A 192 -4.17 12.04 -1.38
N HIS A 193 -5.01 11.38 -0.58
CA HIS A 193 -5.90 10.33 -1.04
C HIS A 193 -7.33 10.74 -0.70
N MET A 194 -8.21 10.79 -1.72
CA MET A 194 -9.62 11.10 -1.47
C MET A 194 -10.31 10.01 -0.69
N ALA A 195 -9.92 8.73 -0.90
CA ALA A 195 -10.41 7.55 -0.21
C ALA A 195 -11.90 7.67 0.12
N THR A 196 -12.78 7.26 -0.80
CA THR A 196 -14.22 7.18 -0.48
C THR A 196 -14.43 6.11 0.60
N SER A 197 -14.25 6.53 1.85
CA SER A 197 -14.31 5.71 3.04
C SER A 197 -15.73 5.15 3.16
N GLY A 198 -15.87 3.82 3.03
CA GLY A 198 -17.11 3.14 3.36
C GLY A 198 -17.57 2.05 2.40
N VAL A 199 -17.02 1.94 1.19
CA VAL A 199 -17.37 0.80 0.32
C VAL A 199 -16.52 -0.39 0.71
N THR A 200 -16.99 -1.15 1.70
CA THR A 200 -16.53 -2.54 1.82
C THR A 200 -17.11 -3.27 0.62
N TYR A 201 -16.27 -3.59 -0.37
CA TYR A 201 -16.77 -4.28 -1.55
C TYR A 201 -17.37 -5.63 -1.11
N PRO A 202 -18.46 -6.10 -1.72
CA PRO A 202 -19.11 -7.36 -1.33
C PRO A 202 -18.16 -8.56 -1.31
N ASP A 203 -17.05 -8.49 -2.06
CA ASP A 203 -16.04 -9.53 -2.17
C ASP A 203 -14.92 -9.46 -1.11
N TYR A 204 -14.90 -8.44 -0.23
CA TYR A 204 -13.86 -8.25 0.77
C TYR A 204 -13.60 -9.52 1.60
N GLY A 205 -14.65 -10.13 2.15
CA GLY A 205 -14.52 -11.34 2.97
C GLY A 205 -13.92 -12.53 2.20
N ARG A 206 -14.34 -12.71 0.94
CA ARG A 206 -13.82 -13.75 0.04
C ARG A 206 -12.35 -13.52 -0.28
N LEU A 207 -11.97 -12.29 -0.61
CA LEU A 207 -10.58 -11.93 -0.92
C LEU A 207 -9.68 -12.04 0.30
N ARG A 208 -10.18 -11.63 1.48
CA ARG A 208 -9.48 -11.79 2.75
C ARG A 208 -9.15 -13.25 3.02
N GLN A 209 -10.13 -14.14 2.83
CA GLN A 209 -9.91 -15.58 3.02
C GLN A 209 -8.82 -16.11 2.08
N ARG A 210 -8.87 -15.73 0.79
CA ARG A 210 -7.84 -16.13 -0.19
C ARG A 210 -6.46 -15.59 0.17
N PHE A 211 -6.37 -14.32 0.55
CA PHE A 211 -5.13 -13.69 0.99
C PHE A 211 -4.53 -14.43 2.21
N ILE A 212 -5.34 -14.68 3.25
CA ILE A 212 -4.87 -15.40 4.44
C ILE A 212 -4.46 -16.83 4.10
N GLN A 213 -5.22 -17.53 3.26
CA GLN A 213 -4.88 -18.90 2.84
C GLN A 213 -3.51 -18.97 2.17
N GLU A 214 -3.19 -18.01 1.30
CA GLU A 214 -1.90 -17.94 0.59
C GLU A 214 -0.76 -17.47 1.49
N TYR A 215 -1.02 -16.47 2.35
CA TYR A 215 0.04 -15.71 3.02
C TYR A 215 0.10 -15.87 4.54
N ASN A 216 -0.62 -16.82 5.13
CA ASN A 216 -0.73 -16.98 6.60
C ASN A 216 0.62 -16.94 7.35
N GLN A 217 1.67 -17.53 6.78
CA GLN A 217 3.00 -17.66 7.40
C GLN A 217 3.72 -16.32 7.58
N PHE A 218 3.26 -15.26 6.91
CA PHE A 218 3.79 -13.91 7.01
C PHE A 218 2.96 -12.99 7.90
N LEU A 219 1.86 -13.50 8.47
CA LEU A 219 0.90 -12.75 9.26
C LEU A 219 0.99 -13.12 10.74
N ILE A 220 0.61 -12.19 11.60
CA ILE A 220 0.50 -12.48 13.02
C ILE A 220 -0.78 -13.28 13.26
N PRO A 221 -0.67 -14.48 13.88
CA PRO A 221 -1.82 -15.28 14.21
C PRO A 221 -2.69 -14.58 15.26
N PRO A 222 -3.93 -15.05 15.46
CA PRO A 222 -4.81 -14.52 16.50
C PRO A 222 -4.14 -14.60 17.85
N GLU A 223 -4.23 -13.56 18.67
CA GLU A 223 -3.81 -13.71 20.05
C GLU A 223 -4.69 -14.79 20.71
N PRO A 224 -4.12 -15.70 21.52
CA PRO A 224 -4.94 -16.58 22.32
C PRO A 224 -5.91 -15.71 23.12
N LYS A 225 -7.23 -15.92 22.96
CA LYS A 225 -8.22 -15.21 23.78
C LYS A 225 -7.80 -15.34 25.24
N ALA A 226 -7.51 -14.21 25.88
CA ALA A 226 -7.13 -14.17 27.29
C ALA A 226 -8.07 -15.07 28.08
N ARG A 227 -7.53 -16.11 28.72
CA ARG A 227 -8.38 -17.07 29.42
C ARG A 227 -8.92 -16.34 30.62
N THR A 228 -10.22 -16.07 30.59
CA THR A 228 -10.83 -15.50 31.77
C THR A 228 -10.97 -16.61 32.79
N SER A 229 -10.28 -16.48 33.92
CA SER A 229 -10.51 -17.35 35.06
C SER A 229 -11.40 -16.68 36.08
N LEU A 230 -12.23 -17.50 36.71
CA LEU A 230 -13.11 -17.13 37.79
C LEU A 230 -12.54 -17.68 39.09
N LEU A 231 -12.35 -16.84 40.10
CA LEU A 231 -12.02 -17.24 41.46
C LEU A 231 -13.15 -16.80 42.38
N THR A 232 -13.64 -17.70 43.21
CA THR A 232 -14.54 -17.34 44.30
C THR A 232 -13.73 -17.19 45.58
N TYR A 233 -13.78 -16.01 46.21
CA TYR A 233 -13.16 -15.74 47.50
C TYR A 233 -14.15 -15.02 48.42
N LYS A 234 -14.36 -15.55 49.63
CA LYS A 234 -15.33 -15.04 50.61
C LYS A 234 -16.74 -14.82 50.03
N GLY A 235 -17.21 -15.76 49.21
CA GLY A 235 -18.53 -15.70 48.57
C GLY A 235 -18.67 -14.68 47.44
N LYS A 236 -17.59 -13.97 47.07
CA LYS A 236 -17.57 -13.06 45.92
C LYS A 236 -16.82 -13.70 44.76
N LEU A 237 -17.37 -13.55 43.56
CA LEU A 237 -16.78 -14.01 42.31
C LEU A 237 -15.88 -12.91 41.73
N TYR A 238 -14.63 -13.28 41.43
CA TYR A 238 -13.63 -12.39 40.83
C TYR A 238 -13.25 -12.91 39.44
N ARG A 239 -13.15 -11.99 38.49
CA ARG A 239 -12.84 -12.25 37.09
C ARG A 239 -11.46 -11.67 36.78
N PHE A 240 -10.51 -12.50 36.36
CA PHE A 240 -9.19 -12.04 35.95
C PHE A 240 -8.85 -12.55 34.56
N LYS A 241 -8.11 -11.74 33.81
CA LYS A 241 -7.50 -12.13 32.54
C LYS A 241 -6.21 -12.88 32.88
N ILE A 242 -6.11 -14.13 32.42
CA ILE A 242 -4.86 -14.89 32.33
C ILE A 242 -4.29 -14.69 30.94
#